data_AF-A0A0S9EAN6-F1
#
_entry.id   AF-A0A0S9EAN6-F1
#
_cell.length_a   1.000
_cell.length_b   1.000
_cell.length_c   1.000
_cell.angle_alpha   90.00
_cell.angle_beta   90.00
_cell.angle_gamma   90.00
#
_symmetry.space_group_name_H-M   'P 1'
#
loop_
_entity.id
_entity.type
_entity.pdbx_description
1 polymer ?
#
loop_
_entity_poly.entity_id
_entity_poly.type
_entity_poly.pdbx_seq_one_letter_code
_entity_poly.pdbx_strand_id
1 'polypeptide(L)'
;MHPLKRINHLGSAVLLVLAVLLAFVLMLPELGIAAGWKPKTTPYRLVDNPFIGWSLVVALGAGLVLIRAGSELSQCMSALVLVGLVFGLAIVSGLFWDPWLCPALVAAVLPIQKAAIQRLQTLAHHRPAVSRG
;
A
#
# COMPACT_ATOMS: atom_id res chain seq x y z
N MET A 1 -24.13 -7.07 1.13
CA MET A 1 -22.95 -6.17 1.21
C MET A 1 -22.15 -6.31 -0.07
N HIS A 2 -21.96 -5.23 -0.84
CA HIS A 2 -21.29 -5.29 -2.15
C HIS A 2 -19.81 -5.71 -2.01
N PRO A 3 -19.31 -6.69 -2.77
CA PRO A 3 -17.91 -7.15 -2.70
C PRO A 3 -16.89 -6.03 -2.97
N LEU A 4 -17.25 -5.07 -3.83
CA LEU A 4 -16.48 -3.86 -4.11
C LEU A 4 -16.21 -2.99 -2.88
N LYS A 5 -17.16 -2.91 -1.92
CA LYS A 5 -16.96 -2.17 -0.66
C LYS A 5 -15.98 -2.88 0.28
N ARG A 6 -15.86 -4.21 0.19
CA ARG A 6 -14.92 -5.01 0.99
C ARG A 6 -13.48 -4.87 0.47
N ILE A 7 -13.34 -4.75 -0.84
CA ILE A 7 -12.04 -4.56 -1.51
C ILE A 7 -11.50 -3.15 -1.25
N ASN A 8 -12.36 -2.12 -1.37
CA ASN A 8 -11.97 -0.72 -1.15
C ASN A 8 -12.14 -0.27 0.30
N HIS A 9 -11.56 -1.01 1.25
CA HIS A 9 -11.53 -0.61 2.65
C HIS A 9 -10.54 0.55 2.85
N LEU A 10 -11.00 1.69 3.36
CA LEU A 10 -10.16 2.90 3.55
C LEU A 10 -9.37 3.32 2.29
N GLY A 11 -9.90 3.19 1.07
CA GLY A 11 -9.14 3.58 -0.13
C GLY A 11 -8.00 2.63 -0.52
N SER A 12 -7.88 1.47 0.14
CA SER A 12 -6.75 0.54 -0.04
C SER A 12 -6.71 -0.22 -1.37
N ALA A 13 -7.73 -0.06 -2.23
CA ALA A 13 -7.82 -0.76 -3.50
C ALA A 13 -6.61 -0.46 -4.41
N VAL A 14 -6.12 0.79 -4.43
CA VAL A 14 -4.99 1.17 -5.28
C VAL A 14 -3.69 0.52 -4.81
N LEU A 15 -3.47 0.45 -3.49
CA LEU A 15 -2.33 -0.24 -2.89
C LEU A 15 -2.39 -1.75 -3.13
N LEU A 16 -3.58 -2.35 -3.07
CA LEU A 16 -3.78 -3.75 -3.40
C LEU A 16 -3.47 -4.04 -4.87
N VAL A 17 -3.94 -3.21 -5.79
CA VAL A 17 -3.64 -3.34 -7.23
C VAL A 17 -2.14 -3.25 -7.46
N LEU A 18 -1.45 -2.30 -6.81
CA LEU A 18 0.00 -2.17 -6.92
C LEU A 18 0.72 -3.43 -6.41
N ALA A 19 0.35 -3.95 -5.24
CA ALA A 19 0.93 -5.18 -4.69
C ALA A 19 0.71 -6.39 -5.62
N VAL A 20 -0.49 -6.52 -6.20
CA VAL A 20 -0.81 -7.59 -7.16
C VAL A 20 0.00 -7.45 -8.45
N LEU A 21 0.14 -6.24 -8.99
CA LEU A 21 0.95 -5.99 -10.18
C LEU A 21 2.43 -6.35 -9.96
N LEU A 22 2.98 -5.99 -8.81
CA LEU A 22 4.35 -6.35 -8.43
C LEU A 22 4.53 -7.87 -8.34
N ALA A 23 3.61 -8.54 -7.63
CA ALA A 23 3.63 -10.00 -7.53
C ALA A 23 3.50 -10.69 -8.90
N PHE A 24 2.63 -10.15 -9.76
CA PHE A 24 2.44 -10.66 -11.11
C PHE A 24 3.71 -10.56 -11.94
N VAL A 25 4.37 -9.39 -11.95
CA VAL A 25 5.64 -9.18 -12.67
C VAL A 25 6.73 -10.12 -12.17
N LEU A 26 6.82 -10.34 -10.85
CA LEU A 26 7.79 -11.25 -10.24
C LEU A 26 7.54 -12.72 -10.58
N MET A 27 6.30 -13.10 -10.90
CA MET A 27 5.90 -14.46 -11.27
C MET A 27 6.07 -14.75 -12.77
N LEU A 28 6.21 -13.74 -13.63
CA LEU A 28 6.37 -13.93 -15.09
C LEU A 28 7.53 -14.87 -15.48
N PRO A 29 8.73 -14.80 -14.85
CA PRO A 29 9.82 -15.71 -15.17
C PRO A 29 9.50 -17.17 -14.84
N GLU A 30 8.84 -17.42 -13.69
CA GLU A 30 8.40 -18.75 -13.26
C GLU A 30 7.34 -19.36 -14.19
N LEU A 31 6.57 -18.51 -14.86
CA LEU A 31 5.59 -18.90 -15.88
C LEU A 31 6.21 -19.15 -17.26
N GLY A 32 7.54 -19.07 -17.39
CA GLY A 32 8.25 -19.20 -18.66
C GLY A 32 8.06 -18.01 -19.60
N ILE A 33 7.51 -16.90 -19.11
CA ILE A 33 7.28 -15.68 -19.90
C ILE A 33 8.54 -14.82 -19.82
N ALA A 34 9.46 -15.06 -20.75
CA ALA A 34 10.64 -14.21 -20.96
C ALA A 34 10.23 -12.93 -21.72
N ALA A 35 9.64 -11.97 -21.01
CA ALA A 35 9.44 -10.65 -21.57
C ALA A 35 10.82 -9.97 -21.68
N GLY A 36 11.16 -9.52 -22.90
CA GLY A 36 12.40 -8.80 -23.20
C GLY A 36 12.41 -7.40 -22.58
N TRP A 37 12.40 -7.32 -21.25
CA TRP A 37 12.36 -6.08 -20.51
C TRP A 37 13.63 -5.27 -20.79
N LYS A 38 13.46 -4.00 -21.12
CA LYS A 38 14.61 -3.12 -21.33
C LYS A 38 15.35 -2.92 -20.00
N PRO A 39 16.69 -3.02 -19.99
CA PRO A 39 17.47 -2.67 -18.82
C PRO A 39 17.16 -1.21 -18.47
N LYS A 40 16.93 -0.93 -17.17
CA LYS A 40 16.41 0.33 -16.57
C LYS A 40 14.89 0.47 -16.43
N THR A 41 14.10 -0.52 -16.83
CA THR A 41 12.66 -0.52 -16.52
C THR A 41 12.38 -1.16 -15.15
N THR A 42 11.31 -0.73 -14.47
CA THR A 42 10.86 -1.33 -13.20
C THR A 42 10.70 -2.85 -13.28
N PRO A 43 10.06 -3.42 -14.33
CA PRO A 43 9.93 -4.87 -14.46
C PRO A 43 11.27 -5.59 -14.57
N TYR A 44 12.24 -5.01 -15.31
CA TYR A 44 13.59 -5.56 -15.38
C TYR A 44 14.24 -5.60 -13.99
N ARG A 45 14.17 -4.49 -13.23
CA ARG A 45 14.79 -4.40 -11.89
C ARG A 45 14.14 -5.36 -10.89
N LEU A 46 12.83 -5.56 -10.98
CA LEU A 46 12.08 -6.54 -10.18
C LEU A 46 12.51 -7.97 -10.47
N VAL A 47 12.67 -8.33 -11.74
CA VAL A 47 13.11 -9.69 -12.14
C VAL A 47 14.59 -9.91 -11.83
N ASP A 48 15.43 -8.88 -11.97
CA ASP A 48 16.87 -8.92 -11.68
C ASP A 48 17.14 -9.04 -10.16
N ASN A 49 16.31 -8.42 -9.32
CA ASN A 49 16.39 -8.48 -7.86
C ASN A 49 15.04 -8.89 -7.23
N PRO A 50 14.63 -10.17 -7.37
CA PRO A 50 13.30 -10.63 -6.98
C PRO A 50 13.07 -10.54 -5.46
N PHE A 51 14.12 -10.64 -4.65
CA PHE A 51 14.02 -10.52 -3.19
C PHE A 51 13.50 -9.14 -2.75
N ILE A 52 13.96 -8.07 -3.40
CA ILE A 52 13.49 -6.70 -3.10
C ILE A 52 12.02 -6.57 -3.50
N GLY A 53 11.65 -7.11 -4.67
CA GLY A 53 10.26 -7.14 -5.12
C GLY A 53 9.33 -7.90 -4.16
N TRP A 54 9.70 -9.12 -3.77
CA TRP A 54 8.90 -9.95 -2.88
C TRP A 54 8.79 -9.37 -1.48
N SER A 55 9.88 -8.80 -0.94
CA SER A 55 9.82 -8.13 0.37
C SER A 55 8.86 -6.92 0.34
N LEU A 56 8.82 -6.16 -0.76
CA LEU A 56 7.83 -5.10 -0.95
C LEU A 56 6.40 -5.65 -0.98
N VAL A 57 6.15 -6.71 -1.76
CA VAL A 57 4.82 -7.36 -1.85
C VAL A 57 4.36 -7.83 -0.47
N VAL A 58 5.24 -8.48 0.29
CA VAL A 58 4.93 -8.97 1.64
C VAL A 58 4.66 -7.81 2.60
N ALA A 59 5.49 -6.76 2.59
CA ALA A 59 5.30 -5.59 3.44
C ALA A 59 3.96 -4.88 3.15
N LEU A 60 3.63 -4.67 1.87
CA LEU A 60 2.36 -4.09 1.45
C LEU A 60 1.18 -4.99 1.82
N GLY A 61 1.29 -6.29 1.58
CA GLY A 61 0.27 -7.29 1.93
C GLY A 61 -0.01 -7.36 3.42
N ALA A 62 1.04 -7.41 4.25
CA ALA A 62 0.92 -7.40 5.70
C ALA A 62 0.24 -6.11 6.20
N GLY A 63 0.63 -4.95 5.64
CA GLY A 63 -0.01 -3.68 5.92
C GLY A 63 -1.50 -3.68 5.58
N LEU A 64 -1.88 -4.21 4.41
CA LEU A 64 -3.27 -4.32 3.96
C LEU A 64 -4.12 -5.25 4.83
N VAL A 65 -3.52 -6.24 5.48
CA VAL A 65 -4.20 -7.08 6.47
C VAL A 65 -4.37 -6.32 7.79
N LEU A 66 -3.33 -5.60 8.22
CA LEU A 66 -3.32 -4.88 9.50
C LEU A 66 -4.41 -3.80 9.57
N ILE A 67 -4.62 -3.06 8.48
CA ILE A 67 -5.65 -1.99 8.42
C ILE A 67 -7.10 -2.52 8.49
N ARG A 68 -7.30 -3.83 8.42
CA ARG A 68 -8.62 -4.48 8.53
C ARG A 68 -8.88 -5.06 9.92
N ALA A 69 -7.88 -5.06 10.80
CA ALA A 69 -7.98 -5.65 12.12
C ALA A 69 -8.30 -4.59 13.20
N GLY A 70 -9.07 -4.98 14.21
CA GLY A 70 -9.36 -4.15 15.39
C GLY A 70 -10.52 -3.17 15.23
N SER A 71 -10.62 -2.24 16.18
CA SER A 71 -11.63 -1.18 16.22
C SER A 71 -11.41 -0.11 15.14
N GLU A 72 -12.42 0.67 14.79
CA GLU A 72 -12.32 1.71 13.75
C GLU A 72 -11.17 2.70 13.99
N LEU A 73 -10.91 3.07 15.25
CA LEU A 73 -9.79 3.94 15.61
C LEU A 73 -8.43 3.26 15.41
N SER A 74 -8.33 1.97 15.76
CA SER A 74 -7.13 1.17 15.51
C SER A 74 -6.87 0.97 14.02
N GLN A 75 -7.91 0.77 13.22
CA GLN A 75 -7.83 0.68 11.77
C GLN A 75 -7.35 1.98 11.12
N CYS A 76 -7.82 3.14 11.61
CA CYS A 76 -7.35 4.43 11.08
C CYS A 76 -5.90 4.72 11.48
N MET A 77 -5.51 4.41 12.72
CA MET A 77 -4.13 4.59 13.19
C MET A 77 -3.17 3.68 12.43
N SER A 78 -3.51 2.40 12.26
CA SER A 78 -2.70 1.47 11.46
C SER A 78 -2.62 1.88 9.99
N ALA A 79 -3.70 2.44 9.42
CA ALA A 79 -3.67 2.97 8.07
C ALA A 79 -2.70 4.16 7.92
N LEU A 80 -2.63 5.06 8.90
CA LEU A 80 -1.66 6.16 8.89
C LEU A 80 -0.22 5.68 9.09
N VAL A 81 -0.01 4.68 9.96
CA VAL A 81 1.31 4.05 10.12
C VAL A 81 1.75 3.38 8.82
N LEU A 82 0.84 2.66 8.15
CA LEU A 82 1.09 2.06 6.85
C LEU A 82 1.46 3.10 5.80
N VAL A 83 0.72 4.22 5.74
CA VAL A 83 1.04 5.34 4.85
C VAL A 83 2.47 5.82 5.09
N GLY A 84 2.84 6.10 6.34
CA GLY A 84 4.20 6.54 6.70
C GLY A 84 5.29 5.52 6.29
N LEU A 85 5.05 4.24 6.54
CA LEU A 85 5.95 3.15 6.15
C LEU A 85 6.14 3.11 4.62
N VAL A 86 5.06 3.19 3.86
CA VAL A 86 5.11 3.17 2.39
C VAL A 86 5.80 4.42 1.83
N PHE A 87 5.63 5.59 2.45
CA PHE A 87 6.41 6.78 2.09
C PHE A 87 7.91 6.57 2.30
N GLY A 88 8.31 5.97 3.43
CA GLY A 88 9.70 5.60 3.69
C GLY A 88 10.24 4.64 2.63
N LEU A 89 9.49 3.59 2.31
CA LEU A 89 9.83 2.62 1.25
C LEU A 89 9.92 3.29 -0.13
N ALA A 90 9.03 4.24 -0.43
CA ALA A 90 9.03 4.98 -1.70
C ALA A 90 10.31 5.81 -1.86
N ILE A 91 10.73 6.51 -0.81
CA ILE A 91 11.96 7.32 -0.82
C ILE A 91 13.20 6.43 -0.98
N VAL A 92 13.31 5.37 -0.16
CA VAL A 92 14.45 4.44 -0.22
C VAL A 92 14.52 3.76 -1.59
N SER A 93 13.39 3.29 -2.11
CA SER A 93 13.33 2.70 -3.45
C SER A 93 13.71 3.73 -4.50
N GLY A 94 13.17 4.95 -4.44
CA GLY A 94 13.42 6.01 -5.40
C GLY A 94 14.88 6.43 -5.50
N LEU A 95 15.56 6.51 -4.36
CA LEU A 95 16.96 6.96 -4.27
C LEU A 95 17.96 5.86 -4.64
N PHE A 96 17.71 4.63 -4.20
CA PHE A 96 18.72 3.57 -4.25
C PHE A 96 18.45 2.46 -5.26
N TRP A 97 17.21 2.26 -5.70
CA TRP A 97 16.87 1.08 -6.51
C TRP A 97 16.01 1.34 -7.74
N ASP A 98 14.87 2.01 -7.62
CA ASP A 98 13.98 2.34 -8.75
C ASP A 98 13.27 3.69 -8.56
N PRO A 99 13.64 4.73 -9.35
CA PRO A 99 13.03 6.06 -9.27
C PRO A 99 11.55 6.06 -9.64
N TRP A 100 11.07 5.11 -10.45
CA TRP A 100 9.67 5.05 -10.88
C TRP A 100 8.75 4.39 -9.85
N LEU A 101 9.32 3.58 -8.95
CA LEU A 101 8.58 2.94 -7.89
C LEU A 101 8.13 3.95 -6.82
N CYS A 102 8.91 5.02 -6.62
CA CYS A 102 8.59 6.10 -5.69
C CYS A 102 7.23 6.77 -5.98
N PRO A 103 7.00 7.40 -7.15
CA PRO A 103 5.72 8.02 -7.45
C PRO A 103 4.56 7.02 -7.47
N ALA A 104 4.80 5.76 -7.88
CA ALA A 104 3.78 4.71 -7.87
C ALA A 104 3.31 4.36 -6.44
N LEU A 105 4.26 4.16 -5.51
CA LEU A 105 3.96 3.87 -4.10
C LEU A 105 3.25 5.03 -3.42
N VAL A 106 3.72 6.27 -3.64
CA VAL A 106 3.09 7.48 -3.09
C VAL A 106 1.66 7.61 -3.60
N ALA A 107 1.45 7.50 -4.91
CA ALA A 107 0.11 7.57 -5.49
C ALA A 107 -0.84 6.50 -4.94
N ALA A 108 -0.31 5.30 -4.65
CA ALA A 108 -1.09 4.18 -4.14
C ALA A 108 -1.58 4.37 -2.69
N VAL A 109 -0.89 5.17 -1.87
CA VAL A 109 -1.24 5.38 -0.46
C VAL A 109 -1.99 6.68 -0.16
N LEU A 110 -1.97 7.66 -1.07
CA LEU A 110 -2.75 8.90 -0.93
C LEU A 110 -4.25 8.67 -0.65
N PRO A 111 -4.95 7.71 -1.32
CA PRO A 111 -6.34 7.43 -1.01
C PRO A 111 -6.53 6.92 0.43
N ILE A 112 -5.59 6.13 0.93
CA ILE A 112 -5.59 5.59 2.30
C ILE A 112 -5.44 6.72 3.31
N GLN A 113 -4.48 7.61 3.07
CA GLN A 113 -4.26 8.78 3.91
C GLN A 113 -5.52 9.66 4.02
N LYS A 114 -6.13 9.98 2.87
CA LYS A 114 -7.35 10.80 2.83
C LYS A 114 -8.50 10.14 3.57
N ALA A 115 -8.74 8.84 3.32
CA ALA A 115 -9.82 8.11 3.96
C ALA A 115 -9.64 7.97 5.47
N ALA A 116 -8.42 7.69 5.94
CA ALA A 116 -8.10 7.57 7.36
C ALA A 116 -8.27 8.91 8.10
N ILE A 117 -7.79 10.02 7.52
CA ILE A 117 -7.94 11.35 8.11
C ILE A 117 -9.42 11.74 8.21
N GLN A 118 -10.20 11.56 7.14
CA GLN A 118 -11.63 11.87 7.14
C GLN A 118 -12.38 11.06 8.21
N ARG A 119 -12.07 9.76 8.33
CA ARG A 119 -12.68 8.89 9.35
C ARG A 119 -12.30 9.31 10.77
N LEU A 120 -11.03 9.64 11.01
CA LEU A 120 -10.58 10.16 12.30
C LEU A 120 -11.28 11.47 12.67
N GLN A 121 -11.44 12.39 11.71
CA GLN A 121 -12.17 13.64 11.93
C GLN A 121 -13.64 13.40 12.30
N THR A 122 -14.32 12.47 11.62
CA THR A 122 -15.70 12.10 11.96
C THR A 122 -15.82 11.50 13.37
N LEU A 123 -14.89 10.61 13.73
CA LEU A 123 -14.85 9.99 15.07
C LEU A 123 -14.55 11.01 16.17
N ALA A 124 -13.68 11.99 15.89
CA ALA A 124 -13.36 13.07 16.82
C ALA A 124 -14.57 14.00 17.03
N HIS A 125 -15.33 14.31 15.98
CA HIS A 125 -16.53 15.15 16.07
C HIS A 125 -17.73 14.44 16.73
N HIS A 126 -17.80 13.11 16.66
CA HIS A 126 -18.86 12.31 17.28
C HIS A 126 -18.56 11.93 18.73
N ARG A 127 -17.44 12.36 19.30
CA ARG A 127 -17.20 12.22 20.74
C ARG A 127 -17.99 13.33 21.43
N PRO A 128 -19.16 13.05 22.07
CA PRO A 128 -19.79 14.06 22.89
C PRO A 128 -18.76 14.53 23.91
N ALA A 129 -18.62 15.85 24.05
CA ALA A 129 -17.90 16.43 25.15
C ALA A 129 -18.36 15.70 26.42
N VAL A 130 -17.44 15.02 27.08
CA VAL A 130 -17.70 14.49 28.41
C VAL A 130 -17.96 15.71 29.27
N SER A 131 -19.24 16.06 29.38
CA SER A 131 -19.79 16.89 30.43
C SER A 131 -19.57 16.14 31.73
N ARG A 132 -18.58 16.57 32.51
CA ARG A 132 -18.51 16.49 33.97
C ARG A 132 -17.65 17.68 34.41
N GLY A 133 -18.15 18.73 35.06
CA GLY A 133 -19.25 18.73 36.04
C GLY A 133 -18.69 18.28 37.36
#